data_AF-A0A1G1GR51-F1
#
_entry.id   AF-A0A1G1GR51-F1
#
_cell.length_a   1.000
_cell.length_b   1.000
_cell.length_c   1.000
_cell.angle_alpha   90.00
_cell.angle_beta   90.00
_cell.angle_gamma   90.00
#
_symmetry.space_group_name_H-M   'P 1'
#
loop_
_entity.id
_entity.type
_entity.pdbx_description
1 polymer ?
#
loop_
_entity_poly.entity_id
_entity_poly.type
_entity_poly.pdbx_seq_one_letter_code
_entity_poly.pdbx_strand_id
1 'polypeptide(L)'
;MNMEKEIQKQIEKIIDVLQCPKSFICYKSGLKNLCKVKDIGLESFIICLEKYPLECKFSLYYGEVYFCQCSLRVYIAKKFRK
;
A
#
# COMPACT_ATOMS: atom_id res chain seq x y z
N MET A 1 3.20 -3.80 -17.46
CA MET A 1 2.50 -4.79 -16.61
C MET A 1 1.03 -4.77 -16.97
N ASN A 2 0.53 -5.80 -17.66
CA ASN A 2 -0.92 -6.02 -17.79
C ASN A 2 -1.41 -6.52 -16.43
N MET A 3 -2.16 -5.69 -15.72
CA MET A 3 -2.80 -6.10 -14.48
C MET A 3 -4.05 -6.91 -14.86
N GLU A 4 -4.12 -8.17 -14.44
CA GLU A 4 -5.28 -9.02 -14.72
C GLU A 4 -6.55 -8.39 -14.14
N LYS A 5 -7.67 -8.46 -14.88
CA LYS A 5 -8.96 -7.81 -14.50
C LYS A 5 -9.41 -8.16 -13.08
N GLU A 6 -9.10 -9.37 -12.61
CA GLU A 6 -9.47 -9.83 -11.26
C GLU A 6 -8.69 -9.10 -10.16
N ILE A 7 -7.40 -8.85 -10.37
CA ILE A 7 -6.55 -8.08 -9.46
C ILE A 7 -7.08 -6.65 -9.36
N GLN A 8 -7.45 -6.05 -10.48
CA GLN A 8 -7.99 -4.70 -10.51
C GLN A 8 -9.29 -4.60 -9.70
N LYS A 9 -10.22 -5.56 -9.87
CA LYS A 9 -11.46 -5.63 -9.07
C LYS A 9 -11.18 -5.78 -7.58
N GLN A 10 -10.20 -6.58 -7.19
CA GLN A 10 -9.83 -6.74 -5.78
C GLN A 10 -9.28 -5.43 -5.20
N ILE A 11 -8.47 -4.72 -5.97
CA ILE A 11 -7.92 -3.43 -5.54
C ILE A 11 -9.03 -2.37 -5.41
N GLU A 12 -9.96 -2.30 -6.37
CA GLU A 12 -11.12 -1.40 -6.30
C GLU A 12 -11.96 -1.66 -5.05
N LYS A 13 -12.24 -2.93 -4.71
CA LYS A 13 -12.92 -3.30 -3.47
C LYS A 13 -12.16 -2.86 -2.22
N ILE A 14 -10.85 -3.07 -2.17
CA ILE A 14 -10.02 -2.65 -1.04
C ILE A 14 -10.06 -1.12 -0.87
N ILE A 15 -10.05 -0.36 -1.96
CA ILE A 15 -10.11 1.10 -1.94
C ILE A 15 -11.47 1.59 -1.41
N ASP A 16 -12.57 1.02 -1.91
CA ASP A 16 -13.92 1.38 -1.49
C ASP A 16 -14.14 1.10 0.01
N VAL A 17 -13.57 0.02 0.54
CA VAL A 17 -13.65 -0.33 1.98
C VAL A 17 -12.75 0.56 2.84
N LEU A 18 -11.54 0.89 2.39
CA LEU A 18 -10.55 1.62 3.19
C LEU A 18 -10.91 3.09 3.46
N GLN A 19 -11.94 3.64 2.79
CA GLN A 19 -12.08 5.08 2.59
C GLN A 19 -10.73 5.73 2.28
N CYS A 20 -9.90 5.02 1.50
CA CYS A 20 -8.63 5.55 1.06
C CYS A 20 -8.99 6.68 0.11
N PRO A 21 -8.66 7.95 0.42
CA PRO A 21 -9.05 9.04 -0.44
C PRO A 21 -8.54 8.74 -1.85
N LYS A 22 -9.43 8.77 -2.86
CA LYS A 22 -9.07 8.58 -4.27
C LYS A 22 -8.02 9.62 -4.74
N SER A 23 -7.71 10.61 -3.89
CA SER A 23 -6.61 11.55 -4.05
C SER A 23 -5.21 10.97 -3.80
N PHE A 24 -5.07 9.80 -3.17
CA PHE A 24 -3.76 9.20 -2.88
C PHE A 24 -3.02 8.79 -4.15
N ILE A 25 -1.72 9.05 -4.15
CA ILE A 25 -0.84 8.86 -5.31
C ILE A 25 -0.78 7.40 -5.81
N CYS A 26 -1.00 6.44 -4.90
CA CYS A 26 -1.03 5.01 -5.24
C CYS A 26 -2.18 4.67 -6.20
N TYR A 27 -3.35 5.27 -6.00
CA TYR A 27 -4.50 5.10 -6.91
C TYR A 27 -4.35 5.93 -8.18
N LYS A 28 -3.98 7.22 -8.05
CA LYS A 28 -3.80 8.13 -9.20
C LYS A 28 -2.73 7.68 -10.17
N SER A 29 -1.68 7.02 -9.69
CA SER A 29 -0.64 6.45 -10.57
C SER A 29 -1.09 5.19 -11.30
N GLY A 30 -2.36 4.75 -11.14
CA GLY A 30 -2.85 3.49 -11.69
C GLY A 30 -2.04 2.30 -11.17
N LEU A 31 -1.58 2.38 -9.92
CA LEU A 31 -0.73 1.37 -9.28
C LEU A 31 0.63 1.16 -9.99
N LYS A 32 1.06 2.11 -10.82
CA LYS A 32 2.37 2.08 -11.46
C LYS A 32 3.48 2.53 -10.52
N ASN A 33 3.18 3.53 -9.68
CA ASN A 33 4.07 4.05 -8.64
C ASN A 33 3.56 3.59 -7.28
N LEU A 34 3.72 2.30 -7.02
CA LEU A 34 3.46 1.73 -5.71
C LEU A 34 4.55 2.21 -4.78
N CYS A 35 4.14 2.70 -3.61
CA CYS A 35 5.11 3.19 -2.65
C CYS A 35 6.12 2.10 -2.32
N LYS A 36 7.38 2.52 -2.10
CA LYS A 36 8.42 1.59 -1.71
C LYS A 36 8.06 1.04 -0.34
N VAL A 37 7.80 -0.26 -0.29
CA VAL A 37 7.46 -0.98 0.93
C VAL A 37 8.27 -2.25 0.98
N LYS A 38 8.44 -2.81 2.17
CA LYS A 38 9.07 -4.11 2.36
C LYS A 38 8.14 -4.98 3.20
N ASP A 39 7.79 -6.14 2.66
CA ASP A 39 7.09 -7.18 3.43
C ASP A 39 8.01 -7.71 4.53
N ILE A 40 7.42 -7.90 5.72
CA ILE A 40 8.07 -8.37 6.94
C ILE A 40 7.41 -9.64 7.49
N GLY A 41 6.49 -10.24 6.74
CA GLY A 41 5.78 -11.47 7.14
C GLY A 41 4.64 -11.24 8.13
N LEU A 42 4.37 -10.00 8.54
CA LEU A 42 3.23 -9.66 9.40
C LEU A 42 1.93 -9.61 8.58
N GLU A 43 0.80 -9.88 9.25
CA GLU A 43 -0.49 -9.92 8.57
C GLU A 43 -0.91 -8.55 8.02
N SER A 44 -0.76 -7.51 8.83
CA SER A 44 -1.34 -6.18 8.57
C SER A 44 -0.33 -5.05 8.47
N PHE A 45 0.97 -5.36 8.49
CA PHE A 45 2.04 -4.37 8.53
C PHE A 45 3.13 -4.67 7.51
N ILE A 46 3.64 -3.60 6.93
CA ILE A 46 4.82 -3.57 6.05
C ILE A 46 5.72 -2.41 6.48
N ILE A 47 7.00 -2.47 6.16
CA ILE A 47 7.90 -1.32 6.33
C ILE A 47 7.67 -0.34 5.18
N CYS A 48 7.51 0.94 5.50
CA CYS A 48 7.45 2.04 4.54
C CYS A 48 8.87 2.54 4.25
N LEU A 49 9.25 2.58 2.98
CA LEU A 49 10.56 3.04 2.49
C LEU A 49 10.44 4.33 1.66
N GLU A 50 9.32 5.03 1.76
CA GLU A 50 9.15 6.34 1.15
C GLU A 50 10.05 7.38 1.82
N LYS A 51 10.46 8.39 1.05
CA LYS A 51 11.31 9.48 1.56
C LYS A 51 10.63 10.29 2.67
N TYR A 52 9.30 10.42 2.60
CA TYR A 52 8.47 11.18 3.54
C TYR A 52 7.31 10.31 4.07
N PRO A 53 7.58 9.32 4.95
CA PRO A 53 6.56 8.37 5.40
C PRO A 53 5.45 9.04 6.22
N LEU A 54 5.76 10.12 6.94
CA LEU A 54 4.83 10.89 7.78
C LEU A 54 3.68 11.56 7.03
N GLU A 55 3.81 11.80 5.73
CA GLU A 55 2.72 12.37 4.91
C GLU A 55 1.59 11.35 4.65
N CYS A 56 1.85 10.06 4.92
CA CYS A 56 0.85 9.02 4.79
C CYS A 56 0.06 8.88 6.11
N LYS A 57 -1.26 9.10 6.05
CA LYS A 57 -2.16 8.88 7.21
C LYS A 57 -2.15 7.46 7.78
N PHE A 58 -1.63 6.49 7.02
CA PHE A 58 -1.49 5.09 7.42
C PHE A 58 -0.08 4.75 7.90
N SER A 59 0.79 5.75 8.05
CA SER A 59 2.13 5.55 8.60
C SER A 59 2.06 5.45 10.13
N LEU A 60 2.83 4.52 10.68
CA LEU A 60 3.01 4.33 12.11
C LEU A 60 4.51 4.29 12.38
N TYR A 61 5.00 5.13 13.29
CA TYR A 61 6.40 5.09 13.73
C TYR A 61 6.53 4.24 14.99
N TYR A 62 7.39 3.23 14.95
CA TYR A 62 7.65 2.34 16.09
C TYR A 62 9.07 1.79 16.01
N GLY A 63 9.81 1.82 17.12
CA GLY A 63 11.15 1.21 17.22
C GLY A 63 12.08 1.64 16.09
N GLU A 64 12.14 2.94 15.80
CA GLU A 64 12.96 3.54 14.73
C GLU A 64 12.54 3.24 13.29
N VAL A 65 11.45 2.49 13.10
CA VAL A 65 10.96 2.08 11.78
C VAL A 65 9.60 2.72 11.49
N TYR A 66 9.42 3.15 10.24
CA TYR A 66 8.11 3.56 9.75
C TYR A 66 7.39 2.36 9.15
N PHE A 67 6.31 1.94 9.79
CA PHE A 67 5.38 0.95 9.28
C PHE A 67 4.27 1.62 8.45
N CYS A 68 3.61 0.81 7.63
CA CYS A 68 2.40 1.20 6.93
C CYS A 68 1.31 0.14 7.14
N GLN A 69 0.11 0.60 7.51
CA GLN A 69 -1.08 -0.24 7.69
C GLN A 69 -2.09 -0.09 6.55
N CYS A 70 -1.70 0.53 5.44
CA CYS A 70 -2.58 0.70 4.30
C CYS A 70 -2.90 -0.68 3.70
N SER A 71 -4.14 -1.18 3.85
CA SER A 71 -4.49 -2.53 3.38
C SER A 71 -4.25 -2.73 1.88
N LEU A 72 -4.31 -1.65 1.09
CA LEU A 72 -3.90 -1.69 -0.32
C LEU A 72 -2.41 -1.99 -0.47
N ARG A 73 -1.54 -1.28 0.23
CA ARG A 73 -0.09 -1.52 0.15
C ARG A 73 0.30 -2.88 0.74
N VAL A 74 -0.37 -3.31 1.81
CA VAL A 74 -0.18 -4.65 2.40
C VAL A 74 -0.56 -5.73 1.38
N TYR A 75 -1.75 -5.63 0.77
CA TYR A 75 -2.19 -6.56 -0.27
C TYR A 75 -1.19 -6.62 -1.43
N ILE A 76 -0.73 -5.46 -1.88
CA ILE A 76 0.20 -5.34 -3.01
C ILE A 76 1.57 -5.94 -2.69
N ALA A 77 2.16 -5.60 -1.53
CA ALA A 77 3.45 -6.15 -1.10
C ALA A 77 3.40 -7.68 -1.09
N LYS A 78 2.34 -8.25 -0.50
CA LYS A 78 2.14 -9.69 -0.39
C LYS A 78 1.87 -10.38 -1.72
N LYS A 79 0.96 -9.81 -2.52
CA LYS A 79 0.51 -10.42 -3.78
C LYS A 79 1.60 -10.38 -4.85
N PHE A 80 2.38 -9.30 -4.90
CA PHE A 80 3.40 -9.09 -5.92
C PHE A 80 4.83 -9.38 -5.44
N ARG A 81 5.00 -9.81 -4.17
CA ARG A 81 6.31 -10.06 -3.53
C ARG A 81 7.29 -8.92 -3.75
N LYS A 82 6.81 -7.69 -3.60
CA LYS A 82 7.63 -6.48 -3.69
C LYS A 82 8.06 -6.02 -2.31
#